data_AF-A0A2E0LA70-F1
#
_entry.id   AF-A0A2E0LA70-F1
#
_cell.length_a   1.000
_cell.length_b   1.000
_cell.length_c   1.000
_cell.angle_alpha   90.00
_cell.angle_beta   90.00
_cell.angle_gamma   90.00
#
_symmetry.space_group_name_H-M   'P 1'
#
loop_
_entity.id
_entity.type
_entity.pdbx_description
1 polymer ?
#
loop_
_entity_poly.entity_id
_entity_poly.type
_entity_poly.pdbx_seq_one_letter_code
_entity_poly.pdbx_strand_id
1 'polypeptide(L)' 'MDSSKVTHRINAKALELLDQHPEGIRWSELRAMIEESDSEFHPKTVNGCVWKLVEKYPDQVYKPSKGLFRMLKYKSKDE' A
#
# COMPACT_ATOMS: atom_id res chain seq x y z
N MET A 1 6.67 19.46 13.38
CA MET A 1 6.19 18.10 13.75
C MET A 1 6.46 17.20 12.56
N ASP A 2 7.73 16.91 12.41
CA ASP A 2 8.35 16.39 11.20
C ASP A 2 8.13 14.88 11.19
N SER A 3 7.03 14.45 10.60
CA SER A 3 6.76 13.04 10.33
C SER A 3 7.69 12.56 9.21
N SER A 4 8.93 12.32 9.61
CA SER A 4 10.01 11.53 9.03
C SER A 4 9.80 10.90 7.64
N LYS A 5 10.70 11.31 6.73
CA LYS A 5 10.83 11.07 5.28
C LYS A 5 10.61 9.65 4.75
N VAL A 6 10.68 8.60 5.57
CA VAL A 6 10.60 7.20 5.13
C VAL A 6 9.15 6.69 5.05
N THR A 7 8.31 6.97 6.04
CA THR A 7 6.91 6.52 6.04
C THR A 7 6.12 7.10 4.88
N HIS A 8 6.37 8.37 4.53
CA HIS A 8 5.74 8.99 3.37
C HIS A 8 6.18 8.30 2.06
N ARG A 9 7.48 8.03 1.89
CA ARG A 9 8.02 7.29 0.73
C ARG A 9 7.40 5.90 0.61
N ILE A 10 7.28 5.16 1.72
CA ILE A 10 6.64 3.85 1.75
C ILE A 10 5.16 3.93 1.32
N ASN A 11 4.41 4.88 1.87
CA ASN A 11 2.99 5.05 1.52
C ASN A 11 2.82 5.45 0.05
N ALA A 12 3.62 6.40 -0.44
CA ALA A 12 3.61 6.81 -1.83
C ALA A 12 3.91 5.62 -2.74
N LYS A 13 4.96 4.85 -2.42
CA LYS A 13 5.34 3.66 -3.17
C LYS A 13 4.23 2.60 -3.16
N ALA A 14 3.60 2.37 -2.01
CA ALA A 14 2.48 1.44 -1.90
C ALA A 14 1.30 1.86 -2.80
N LEU A 15 0.96 3.15 -2.82
CA LEU A 15 -0.09 3.68 -3.69
C LEU A 15 0.29 3.54 -5.17
N GLU A 16 1.52 3.88 -5.56
CA GLU A 16 2.01 3.71 -6.93
C GLU A 16 1.97 2.26 -7.40
N LEU A 17 2.31 1.31 -6.53
CA LEU A 17 2.23 -0.12 -6.84
C LEU A 17 0.77 -0.54 -7.03
N LEU A 18 -0.13 -0.15 -6.13
CA LEU A 18 -1.56 -0.43 -6.27
C LEU A 18 -2.17 0.26 -7.51
N ASP A 19 -1.61 1.37 -7.95
CA ASP A 19 -2.00 2.07 -9.17
C ASP A 19 -1.66 1.27 -10.43
N GLN A 20 -0.45 0.68 -10.44
CA GLN A 20 0.03 -0.17 -11.54
C GLN A 20 -0.68 -1.53 -11.60
N HIS A 21 -1.23 -2.00 -10.49
CA HIS A 21 -1.92 -3.29 -10.40
C HIS A 21 -3.42 -3.08 -10.16
N PRO A 22 -4.21 -2.88 -11.24
CA PRO A 22 -5.64 -2.61 -11.12
C PRO A 22 -6.42 -3.79 -10.52
N GLU A 23 -5.89 -5.01 -10.53
CA GLU A 23 -6.45 -6.20 -9.87
C GLU A 23 -6.29 -6.18 -8.33
N GLY A 24 -5.36 -5.37 -7.83
CA GLY A 24 -4.95 -5.33 -6.43
C GLY A 24 -3.75 -6.24 -6.12
N ILE A 25 -3.07 -5.95 -5.01
CA ILE A 25 -1.85 -6.65 -4.61
C ILE A 25 -2.04 -7.28 -3.23
N ARG A 26 -1.57 -8.53 -3.09
CA ARG A 26 -1.56 -9.22 -1.80
C ARG A 26 -0.61 -8.55 -0.81
N TRP A 27 -0.92 -8.62 0.47
CA TRP A 27 -0.12 -8.00 1.53
C TRP A 27 1.37 -8.42 1.48
N SER A 28 1.63 -9.73 1.32
CA SER A 28 2.99 -10.26 1.24
C SER A 28 3.74 -9.71 0.03
N GLU A 29 3.08 -9.69 -1.13
CA GLU A 29 3.64 -9.16 -2.38
C GLU A 29 3.89 -7.66 -2.28
N LEU A 30 2.91 -6.88 -1.81
CA LEU A 30 3.02 -5.44 -1.64
C LEU A 30 4.19 -5.09 -0.72
N ARG A 31 4.35 -5.84 0.37
CA ARG A 31 5.50 -5.69 1.26
C ARG A 31 6.82 -6.00 0.56
N ALA A 32 6.91 -7.16 -0.11
CA ALA A 32 8.11 -7.56 -0.84
C ALA A 32 8.51 -6.50 -1.88
N MET A 33 7.58 -6.06 -2.71
CA MET A 33 7.83 -5.03 -3.74
C MET A 33 8.31 -3.70 -3.14
N ILE A 34 7.77 -3.30 -1.98
CA ILE A 34 8.23 -2.09 -1.28
C ILE A 34 9.65 -2.30 -0.73
N GLU A 35 9.89 -3.41 -0.04
CA GLU A 35 11.21 -3.76 0.53
C GLU A 35 12.29 -3.90 -0.57
N GLU A 36 11.94 -4.43 -1.74
CA GLU A 36 12.81 -4.53 -2.91
C GLU A 36 13.03 -3.17 -3.61
N SER A 37 12.07 -2.26 -3.51
CA SER A 37 12.19 -0.93 -4.12
C SER A 37 13.23 -0.06 -3.43
N ASP A 38 13.43 -0.24 -2.12
CA ASP A 38 14.35 0.58 -1.35
C ASP A 38 14.85 -0.17 -0.11
N SER A 39 16.14 -0.46 -0.09
CA SER A 39 16.79 -1.15 1.03
C SER A 39 16.82 -0.32 2.32
N GLU A 40 16.52 0.99 2.27
CA GLU A 40 16.33 1.82 3.47
C GLU A 40 15.03 1.48 4.21
N PHE A 41 14.07 0.81 3.54
CA PHE A 41 12.78 0.51 4.12
C PHE A 41 12.85 -0.67 5.09
N HIS A 42 12.85 -0.36 6.37
CA HIS A 42 12.86 -1.38 7.40
C HIS A 42 11.55 -2.22 7.38
N PRO A 43 11.62 -3.57 7.42
CA PRO A 43 10.45 -4.45 7.29
C PRO A 43 9.33 -4.15 8.30
N LYS A 44 9.71 -3.80 9.54
CA LYS A 44 8.76 -3.38 10.58
C LYS A 44 8.00 -2.10 10.20
N THR A 45 8.69 -1.14 9.59
CA THR A 45 8.09 0.12 9.14
C THR A 45 7.18 -0.12 7.95
N VAL A 46 7.62 -0.92 6.98
CA VAL A 46 6.79 -1.29 5.81
C VAL A 46 5.53 -1.99 6.29
N ASN A 47 5.64 -2.97 7.17
CA ASN A 47 4.49 -3.67 7.72
C ASN A 47 3.49 -2.71 8.39
N GLY A 48 3.97 -1.83 9.26
CA GLY A 48 3.13 -0.83 9.92
C GLY A 48 2.47 0.14 8.93
N CYS A 49 3.18 0.57 7.90
CA CYS A 49 2.65 1.48 6.88
C CYS A 49 1.60 0.80 6.01
N VAL A 50 1.87 -0.42 5.53
CA VAL A 50 0.93 -1.19 4.71
C VAL A 50 -0.34 -1.54 5.51
N TRP A 51 -0.21 -1.89 6.79
CA TRP A 51 -1.36 -2.15 7.65
C TRP A 51 -2.23 -0.90 7.83
N LYS A 52 -1.60 0.25 8.11
CA LYS A 52 -2.27 1.56 8.23
C LYS A 52 -2.66 2.20 6.90
N LEU A 53 -2.37 1.57 5.76
CA LEU A 53 -2.59 2.17 4.44
C LEU A 53 -4.07 2.45 4.19
N VAL A 54 -4.94 1.51 4.55
CA VAL A 54 -6.41 1.69 4.46
C VAL A 54 -6.95 2.69 5.48
N GLU A 55 -6.30 2.83 6.63
CA GLU A 55 -6.70 3.82 7.64
C GLU A 55 -6.25 5.24 7.25
N LYS A 56 -5.09 5.37 6.60
CA LYS A 56 -4.54 6.65 6.12
C LYS A 56 -5.18 7.11 4.82
N TYR A 57 -5.54 6.17 3.95
CA TYR A 57 -6.09 6.46 2.63
C TYR A 57 -7.41 5.69 2.39
N PRO A 58 -8.42 5.85 3.26
CA PRO A 58 -9.69 5.13 3.13
C PRO A 58 -10.45 5.52 1.86
N ASP A 59 -10.21 6.71 1.32
CA ASP A 59 -10.80 7.21 0.08
C ASP A 59 -10.06 6.76 -1.20
N GLN A 60 -8.87 6.17 -1.06
CA GLN A 60 -8.05 5.74 -2.20
C GLN A 60 -7.83 4.22 -2.24
N VAL A 61 -7.71 3.56 -1.09
CA VAL A 61 -7.41 2.13 -0.99
C VAL A 61 -8.47 1.43 -0.15
N TYR A 62 -8.92 0.28 -0.64
CA TYR A 62 -9.81 -0.61 0.09
C TYR A 62 -9.29 -2.04 0.05
N LYS A 63 -9.88 -2.90 0.88
CA LYS A 63 -9.53 -4.33 0.96
C LYS A 63 -10.71 -5.18 0.48
N PRO A 64 -10.74 -5.59 -0.79
CA PRO A 64 -11.79 -6.48 -1.31
C PRO A 64 -11.76 -7.87 -0.65
N SER A 65 -10.61 -8.30 -0.11
CA SER A 65 -10.45 -9.59 0.53
C SER A 65 -9.36 -9.55 1.61
N LYS A 66 -9.36 -10.55 2.49
CA LYS A 66 -8.34 -10.65 3.56
C LYS A 66 -6.94 -10.70 2.95
N GLY A 67 -6.14 -9.69 3.25
CA GLY A 67 -4.77 -9.57 2.75
C GLY A 67 -4.66 -9.18 1.27
N LEU A 68 -5.70 -8.66 0.64
CA LEU A 68 -5.66 -8.06 -0.70
C LEU A 68 -5.96 -6.57 -0.59
N PHE A 69 -5.09 -5.73 -1.15
CA PHE A 69 -5.23 -4.28 -1.20
C PHE A 69 -5.49 -3.85 -2.64
N ARG A 70 -6.40 -2.91 -2.86
CA ARG A 70 -6.74 -2.43 -4.21
C ARG A 70 -7.14 -0.97 -4.15
N MET A 71 -6.88 -0.22 -5.22
CA MET A 71 -7.36 1.16 -5.28
C MET A 71 -8.87 1.22 -5.54
N LEU A 72 -9.53 2.16 -4.88
CA LEU A 72 -10.95 2.46 -5.03
C LEU A 72 -11.31 2.88 -6.45
N LYS A 73 -10.41 3.56 -7.17
CA LYS A 73 -10.64 3.93 -8.58
C LYS A 73 -10.80 2.73 -9.52
N TYR A 74 -10.26 1.57 -9.14
CA TYR A 74 -10.39 0.30 -9.88
C TYR A 74 -11.48 -0.61 -9.31
N LYS A 75 -12.20 -0.15 -8.29
CA LYS A 75 -13.43 -0.80 -7.85
C LYS A 75 -14.45 -0.59 -8.98
N SER A 76 -14.47 -1.53 -9.94
CA SER A 76 -15.47 -1.53 -10.99
C SER A 76 -16.85 -1.49 -10.33
N LYS A 77 -17.75 -0.65 -10.85
CA LYS A 77 -19.13 -0.52 -10.38
C LYS A 77 -20.02 -1.72 -10.76
N ASP A 78 -19.41 -2.82 -11.17
CA ASP A 78 -20.06 -4.02 -11.69
C ASP A 78 -19.77 -5.21 -10.77
N GLU A 79 -20.42 -5.22 -9.60
CA GLU A 79 -20.87 -6.44 -8.91
C GLU A 79 -22.25 -6.17 -8.30
#